data_AF-A0A0N1QUA1-F1
#
_entry.id   AF-A0A0N1QUA1-F1
#
_cell.length_a   1.000
_cell.length_b   1.000
_cell.length_c   1.000
_cell.angle_alpha   90.00
_cell.angle_beta   90.00
_cell.angle_gamma   90.00
#
_symmetry.space_group_name_H-M   'P 1'
#
loop_
_entity.id
_entity.type
_entity.pdbx_description
1 polymer ?
#
loop_
_entity_poly.entity_id
_entity_poly.type
_entity_poly.pdbx_seq_one_letter_code
_entity_poly.pdbx_strand_id
1 'polypeptide(L)' 'MNDAGSEWKITGKNGGNPIIVRFSDYALNKTHVPVMWNGRKWLTFDTNVPIDIIAVAGQDISPDTYPLTVDVVGYQP' A
#
# COMPACT_ATOMS: atom_id res chain seq x y z
N MET A 1 6.84 -8.03 2.72
CA MET A 1 6.66 -6.58 2.57
C MET A 1 7.86 -6.07 1.81
N ASN A 2 7.63 -5.30 0.74
CA ASN A 2 8.74 -4.70 0.00
C ASN A 2 9.29 -3.48 0.77
N ASP A 3 10.55 -3.15 0.54
CA ASP A 3 11.28 -2.10 1.28
C ASP A 3 10.64 -0.71 1.22
N ALA A 4 9.80 -0.45 0.22
CA ALA A 4 9.16 0.85 0.01
C ALA A 4 7.74 0.95 0.58
N GLY A 5 7.22 -0.14 1.18
CA GLY A 5 5.87 -0.15 1.77
C GLY A 5 4.77 0.08 0.74
N SER A 6 4.71 -0.74 -0.32
CA SER A 6 3.62 -0.70 -1.30
C SER A 6 2.68 -1.92 -1.23
N GLU A 7 2.95 -2.83 -0.31
CA GLU A 7 2.20 -4.05 -0.05
C GLU A 7 2.22 -4.36 1.44
N TRP A 8 1.05 -4.70 1.98
CA TRP A 8 0.83 -4.97 3.39
C TRP A 8 -0.03 -6.22 3.59
N LYS A 9 0.29 -6.97 4.64
CA LYS A 9 -0.58 -8.02 5.16
C LYS A 9 -1.40 -7.42 6.30
N ILE A 10 -2.72 -7.42 6.16
CA ILE A 10 -3.67 -6.91 7.16
C ILE A 10 -4.52 -8.05 7.73
N THR A 11 -4.87 -7.95 9.02
CA THR A 11 -5.58 -9.01 9.76
C THR A 11 -6.98 -8.53 10.12
N GLY A 12 -7.98 -9.41 9.95
CA GLY A 12 -9.37 -9.12 10.29
C GLY A 12 -9.55 -8.93 11.80
N LYS A 13 -10.46 -8.02 12.19
CA LYS A 13 -10.69 -7.71 13.60
C LYS A 13 -11.35 -8.85 14.38
N ASN A 14 -12.11 -9.72 13.72
CA ASN A 14 -12.98 -10.71 14.35
C ASN A 14 -12.57 -12.15 14.04
N GLY A 15 -11.31 -12.38 13.67
CA GLY A 15 -10.77 -13.71 13.40
C GLY A 15 -10.80 -14.14 11.93
N GLY A 16 -11.18 -13.26 11.01
CA GLY A 16 -11.01 -13.46 9.57
C GLY A 16 -9.54 -13.68 9.21
N ASN A 17 -9.30 -14.55 8.23
CA ASN A 17 -7.95 -14.87 7.79
C ASN A 17 -7.21 -13.60 7.28
N PRO A 18 -5.90 -13.45 7.54
CA PRO A 18 -5.16 -12.31 7.03
C PRO A 18 -5.19 -12.23 5.50
N ILE A 19 -5.28 -11.02 4.96
CA ILE A 19 -5.25 -10.73 3.53
C ILE A 19 -4.08 -9.81 3.18
N ILE A 20 -3.65 -9.88 1.92
CA ILE A 20 -2.61 -9.04 1.33
C ILE A 20 -3.30 -7.97 0.47
N VAL A 21 -2.97 -6.72 0.75
CA VAL A 21 -3.36 -5.56 -0.04
C VAL A 21 -2.13 -4.83 -0.53
N ARG A 22 -2.21 -4.20 -1.70
CA ARG A 22 -1.10 -3.48 -2.32
C ARG A 22 -1.60 -2.29 -3.13
N PHE A 23 -0.72 -1.35 -3.43
CA PHE A 23 -0.98 -0.40 -4.50
C PHE A 23 -1.22 -1.14 -5.82
N SER A 24 -2.20 -0.67 -6.61
CA SER A 24 -2.48 -1.25 -7.92
C SER A 24 -1.28 -1.11 -8.86
N ASP A 25 -1.15 -2.02 -9.83
CA ASP A 25 -0.07 -1.91 -10.83
C ASP A 25 -0.17 -0.60 -11.63
N TYR A 26 -1.40 -0.13 -11.87
CA TYR A 26 -1.65 1.19 -12.46
C TYR A 26 -1.10 2.34 -11.62
N ALA A 27 -1.27 2.29 -10.30
CA ALA A 27 -0.69 3.28 -9.39
C ALA A 27 0.83 3.18 -9.35
N LEU A 28 1.39 1.98 -9.25
CA LEU A 28 2.83 1.75 -9.20
C LEU A 28 3.55 2.26 -10.47
N ASN A 29 2.92 2.16 -11.64
CA ASN A 29 3.44 2.69 -12.89
C ASN A 29 3.51 4.23 -12.94
N LYS A 30 2.85 4.93 -12.01
CA LYS A 30 2.90 6.39 -11.87
C LYS A 30 3.89 6.86 -10.79
N THR A 31 4.62 5.92 -10.17
CA THR A 31 5.63 6.29 -9.19
C THR A 31 6.80 6.98 -9.87
N HIS A 32 7.35 7.99 -9.18
CA HIS A 32 8.67 8.52 -9.52
C HIS A 32 9.76 7.65 -8.90
N VAL A 33 11.03 8.01 -9.16
CA VAL A 33 12.19 7.34 -8.55
C VAL A 33 12.02 7.34 -7.02
N PRO A 34 12.07 6.17 -6.36
CA PRO A 34 11.91 6.10 -4.90
C PRO A 34 12.95 6.95 -4.17
N VAL A 35 12.51 7.65 -3.13
CA VAL A 35 13.37 8.55 -2.34
C VAL A 35 13.72 7.93 -0.99
N MET A 36 14.89 8.28 -0.46
CA MET A 36 15.33 7.85 0.86
C MET A 36 15.13 8.98 1.87
N TRP A 37 14.38 8.71 2.94
CA TRP A 37 14.22 9.63 4.06
C TRP A 37 14.56 8.91 5.37
N ASN A 38 15.60 9.38 6.07
CA ASN A 38 16.10 8.79 7.31
C ASN A 38 16.35 7.27 7.22
N GLY A 39 16.93 6.82 6.10
CA GLY A 39 17.24 5.40 5.86
C GLY A 39 16.03 4.54 5.46
N ARG A 40 14.84 5.13 5.29
CA ARG A 40 13.64 4.43 4.79
C ARG A 40 13.33 4.84 3.35
N LYS A 41 12.95 3.87 2.53
CA LYS A 41 12.54 4.10 1.14
C LYS A 41 11.07 4.51 1.10
N TRP A 42 10.75 5.54 0.33
CA TRP A 42 9.41 6.04 0.10
C TRP A 42 9.12 6.08 -1.40
N LEU A 43 7.92 5.63 -1.78
CA LEU A 43 7.39 5.89 -3.12
C LEU A 43 6.84 7.31 -3.15
N THR A 44 7.12 8.03 -4.25
CA THR A 44 6.62 9.38 -4.47
C THR A 44 5.70 9.39 -5.70
N PHE A 45 4.64 10.18 -5.61
CA PHE A 45 3.62 10.34 -6.64
C PHE A 45 3.36 11.82 -6.85
N ASP A 46 2.82 12.18 -8.02
CA ASP A 46 2.28 13.52 -8.22
C ASP A 46 1.10 13.79 -7.28
N THR A 47 1.03 15.00 -6.75
CA THR A 47 -0.14 15.44 -5.98
C THR A 47 -1.38 15.47 -6.87
N ASN A 48 -2.56 15.29 -6.27
CA ASN A 48 -3.85 15.27 -6.97
C ASN A 48 -4.06 14.09 -7.93
N VAL A 49 -3.25 13.03 -7.81
CA VAL A 49 -3.44 11.76 -8.52
C VAL A 49 -4.04 10.72 -7.57
N PRO A 50 -5.17 10.07 -7.90
CA PRO A 50 -5.71 9.00 -7.09
C PRO A 50 -4.82 7.76 -7.13
N ILE A 51 -4.65 7.13 -5.96
CA ILE A 51 -3.84 5.92 -5.76
C ILE A 51 -4.75 4.81 -5.25
N ASP A 52 -4.96 3.78 -6.08
CA ASP A 52 -5.81 2.66 -5.72
C ASP A 52 -5.04 1.61 -4.90
N ILE A 53 -5.69 1.10 -3.85
CA ILE A 53 -5.24 -0.05 -3.08
C ILE A 53 -6.17 -1.22 -3.41
N ILE A 54 -5.58 -2.35 -3.80
CA ILE A 54 -6.29 -3.54 -4.22
C ILE A 54 -5.92 -4.74 -3.35
N ALA A 55 -6.86 -5.66 -3.15
CA ALA A 55 -6.53 -6.99 -2.66
C ALA A 55 -5.80 -7.79 -3.75
N VAL A 56 -4.78 -8.55 -3.38
CA VAL A 56 -4.14 -9.51 -4.30
C VAL A 56 -5.19 -10.53 -4.76
N ALA A 57 -5.20 -10.83 -6.06
CA ALA A 57 -6.18 -11.74 -6.66
C ALA A 57 -6.02 -13.18 -6.15
N GLY A 58 -7.12 -13.94 -6.14
CA GLY A 58 -7.11 -15.37 -5.79
C GLY A 58 -7.01 -15.66 -4.28
N GLN A 59 -7.06 -14.64 -3.43
CA GLN A 59 -7.15 -14.82 -1.99
C GLN A 59 -8.56 -15.26 -1.60
N ASP A 60 -8.66 -16.25 -0.73
CA ASP A 60 -9.89 -16.48 0.03
C ASP A 60 -10.01 -15.40 1.11
N ILE A 61 -11.12 -14.67 1.14
CA ILE A 61 -11.32 -13.52 2.03
C ILE A 61 -12.51 -13.84 2.94
N SER A 62 -12.22 -14.12 4.21
CA SER A 62 -13.26 -14.32 5.21
C SER A 62 -14.12 -13.06 5.37
N PRO A 63 -15.43 -13.17 5.61
CA PRO A 63 -16.26 -12.03 6.00
C PRO A 63 -15.76 -11.43 7.32
N ASP A 64 -15.12 -10.26 7.24
CA ASP A 64 -14.61 -9.52 8.41
C ASP A 64 -14.36 -8.04 8.05
N THR A 65 -13.98 -7.24 9.03
CA THR A 65 -13.48 -5.86 8.85
C THR A 65 -11.96 -5.86 8.92
N TYR A 66 -11.32 -5.40 7.85
CA TYR A 66 -9.86 -5.36 7.72
C TYR A 66 -9.35 -3.92 7.81
N PRO A 67 -8.73 -3.50 8.93
CA PRO A 67 -8.17 -2.15 9.05
C PRO A 67 -6.89 -2.02 8.23
N LEU A 68 -6.74 -0.88 7.57
CA LEU A 68 -5.53 -0.47 6.86
C LEU A 68 -5.15 0.94 7.30
N THR A 69 -3.85 1.20 7.42
CA THR A 69 -3.28 2.52 7.73
C THR A 69 -2.15 2.80 6.76
N VAL A 70 -2.11 4.02 6.24
CA VAL A 70 -1.07 4.50 5.32
C VAL A 70 -0.50 5.80 5.85
N ASP A 71 0.81 5.96 5.76
CA ASP A 71 1.49 7.22 6.04
C ASP A 71 1.63 8.01 4.74
N VAL A 72 1.21 9.28 4.74
CA VAL A 72 1.32 10.18 3.59
C VAL A 72 2.11 11.41 4.02
N VAL A 73 3.14 11.75 3.24
CA VAL A 73 4.03 12.88 3.50
C VAL A 73 4.25 13.67 2.21
N GLY A 74 4.28 15.00 2.33
CA GLY A 74 4.63 15.86 1.21
C GLY A 74 6.11 15.72 0.85
N TYR A 75 6.42 15.63 -0.44
CA TYR A 75 7.78 15.62 -0.96
C TYR A 75 7.93 16.74 -1.98
N GLN A 76 8.96 17.57 -1.80
CA GLN A 76 9.37 18.59 -2.76
C GLN A 76 10.66 18.12 -3.43
N PRO A 77 10.65 17.85 -4.74
CA PRO A 77 11.85 17.46 -5.50
C PRO A 77 12.95 18.52 -5.51
#